data_AF-A0A3N5WEW8-F1
#
_entry.id   AF-A0A3N5WEW8-F1
#
_cell.length_a   1.000
_cell.length_b   1.000
_cell.length_c   1.000
_cell.angle_alpha   90.00
_cell.angle_beta   90.00
_cell.angle_gamma   90.00
#
_symmetry.space_group_name_H-M   'P 1'
#
loop_
_entity.id
_entity.type
_entity.pdbx_description
1 polymer ?
#
loop_
_entity_poly.entity_id
_entity_poly.type
_entity_poly.pdbx_seq_one_letter_code
_entity_poly.pdbx_strand_id
1 'polypeptide(L)'
;MQRWIVVGVVAVLLFCGMGIGGLFAYRAYKQNLPGPVWVPMPVNPELPPEKCDEIIARLKEQLGKPALLAKVSADVGLMKKWELPSDEACAAELGRRLFVKAGEMDTPMGKVPAIHIGVTGKRKEREVSGEIAMRLMEDVWPILGLEPPPRKGN
;
A
#
# COMPACT_ATOMS: atom_id res chain seq x y z
N MET A 1 -5.63 50.76 27.34
CA MET A 1 -5.36 49.35 27.70
C MET A 1 -6.01 48.34 26.75
N GLN A 2 -7.30 48.46 26.42
CA GLN A 2 -8.00 47.50 25.54
C GLN A 2 -7.40 47.31 24.13
N ARG A 3 -6.87 48.39 23.51
CA ARG A 3 -6.22 48.33 22.19
C ARG A 3 -4.96 47.44 22.16
N TRP A 4 -4.20 47.39 23.24
CA TRP A 4 -2.98 46.57 23.33
C TRP A 4 -3.30 45.09 23.55
N ILE A 5 -4.40 44.79 24.23
CA ILE A 5 -4.90 43.41 24.44
C ILE A 5 -5.36 42.82 23.10
N VAL A 6 -6.09 43.58 22.28
CA VAL A 6 -6.55 43.12 20.96
C VAL A 6 -5.39 42.81 20.03
N VAL A 7 -4.36 43.67 20.00
CA VAL A 7 -3.15 43.43 19.19
C VAL A 7 -2.39 42.19 19.69
N GLY A 8 -2.28 42.00 21.01
CA GLY A 8 -1.66 40.81 21.59
C GLY A 8 -2.39 39.52 21.23
N VAL A 9 -3.74 39.51 21.30
CA VAL A 9 -4.56 38.33 20.96
C VAL A 9 -4.49 38.00 19.47
N VAL A 10 -4.53 39.00 18.58
CA VAL A 10 -4.39 38.79 17.13
C VAL A 10 -3.00 38.27 16.78
N ALA A 11 -1.94 38.77 17.42
CA ALA A 11 -0.58 38.30 17.22
C ALA A 11 -0.42 36.83 17.68
N VAL A 12 -0.97 36.46 18.83
CA VAL A 12 -0.96 35.06 19.32
C VAL A 12 -1.77 34.14 18.41
N LEU A 13 -2.95 34.57 17.93
CA LEU A 13 -3.75 33.78 16.99
C LEU A 13 -3.05 33.60 15.63
N LEU A 14 -2.34 34.61 15.13
CA LEU A 14 -1.53 34.49 13.91
C LEU A 14 -0.32 33.57 14.13
N PHE A 15 0.35 33.68 15.27
CA PHE A 15 1.52 32.84 15.59
C PHE A 15 1.12 31.37 15.83
N CYS A 16 0.02 31.14 16.55
CA CYS A 16 -0.55 29.80 16.73
C CYS A 16 -1.14 29.26 15.41
N GLY A 17 -1.84 30.08 14.65
CA GLY A 17 -2.44 29.69 13.37
C GLY A 17 -1.40 29.35 12.29
N MET A 18 -0.35 30.16 12.14
CA MET A 18 0.72 29.92 11.16
C MET A 18 1.77 28.92 11.64
N GLY A 19 2.19 28.98 12.91
CA GLY A 19 3.22 28.10 13.46
C GLY A 19 2.71 26.68 13.69
N ILE A 20 1.64 26.53 14.49
CA ILE A 20 1.09 25.22 14.85
C ILE A 20 0.30 24.63 13.66
N GLY A 21 -0.48 25.46 12.97
CA GLY A 21 -1.20 25.05 11.76
C GLY A 21 -0.28 24.67 10.60
N GLY A 22 0.81 25.42 10.38
CA GLY A 22 1.80 25.11 9.36
C GLY A 22 2.56 23.80 9.63
N LEU A 23 3.00 23.57 10.87
CA LEU A 23 3.62 22.31 11.28
C LEU A 23 2.66 21.11 11.16
N PHE A 24 1.39 21.29 11.52
CA PHE A 24 0.37 20.26 11.38
C PHE A 24 0.09 19.93 9.92
N ALA A 25 -0.12 20.95 9.07
CA ALA A 25 -0.33 20.78 7.64
C ALA A 25 0.87 20.10 6.97
N TYR A 26 2.09 20.48 7.34
CA TYR A 26 3.31 19.85 6.85
C TYR A 26 3.45 18.38 7.28
N ARG A 27 3.12 18.06 8.53
CA ARG A 27 3.09 16.67 9.02
C ARG A 27 2.03 15.84 8.30
N ALA A 28 0.82 16.37 8.15
CA ALA A 28 -0.26 15.71 7.42
C ALA A 28 0.11 15.47 5.95
N TYR A 29 0.75 16.45 5.29
CA TYR A 29 1.29 16.29 3.94
C TYR A 29 2.28 15.13 3.86
N LYS A 30 3.28 15.07 4.74
CA LYS A 30 4.27 13.97 4.76
C LYS A 30 3.64 12.60 4.99
N GLN A 31 2.58 12.52 5.79
CA GLN A 31 1.86 11.28 6.06
C GLN A 31 1.00 10.81 4.87
N ASN A 32 0.55 11.75 4.03
CA ASN A 32 -0.24 11.46 2.83
C ASN A 32 0.62 11.16 1.58
N LEU A 33 1.95 11.21 1.69
CA LEU A 33 2.84 10.85 0.59
C LEU A 33 2.68 9.37 0.21
N PRO A 34 2.89 9.03 -1.09
CA PRO A 34 2.91 7.64 -1.54
C PRO A 34 3.91 6.80 -0.73
N GLY A 35 3.44 5.65 -0.25
CA GLY A 35 4.21 4.67 0.50
C GLY A 35 3.90 3.28 -0.04
N PRO A 36 4.58 2.84 -1.12
CA PRO A 36 4.38 1.50 -1.65
C PRO A 36 4.78 0.46 -0.61
N VAL A 37 3.93 -0.55 -0.44
CA VAL A 37 4.20 -1.74 0.38
C VAL A 37 3.95 -2.95 -0.48
N TRP A 38 4.86 -3.91 -0.44
CA TRP A 38 4.81 -5.10 -1.27
C TRP A 38 5.42 -6.29 -0.55
N VAL A 39 5.06 -7.47 -1.04
CA VAL A 39 5.74 -8.71 -0.73
C VAL A 39 6.60 -9.09 -1.94
N PRO A 40 7.91 -9.29 -1.77
CA PRO A 40 8.76 -9.82 -2.83
C PRO A 40 8.57 -11.34 -2.96
N MET A 41 8.38 -11.81 -4.17
CA MET A 41 8.36 -13.23 -4.52
C MET A 41 9.60 -13.55 -5.37
N PRO A 42 10.57 -14.32 -4.83
CA PRO A 42 11.78 -14.68 -5.57
C PRO A 42 11.46 -15.41 -6.88
N VAL A 43 12.22 -15.11 -7.93
CA VAL A 43 12.13 -15.77 -9.24
C VAL A 43 13.45 -16.47 -9.54
N ASN A 44 13.41 -17.55 -10.33
CA ASN A 44 14.63 -18.19 -10.83
C ASN A 44 15.49 -17.18 -11.60
N PRO A 45 16.76 -16.95 -11.23
CA PRO A 45 17.66 -16.04 -11.95
C PRO A 45 17.92 -16.41 -13.40
N GLU A 46 17.76 -17.69 -13.75
CA GLU A 46 17.95 -18.20 -15.11
C GLU A 46 16.70 -18.01 -15.99
N LEU A 47 15.59 -17.51 -15.41
CA LEU A 47 14.36 -17.30 -16.16
C LEU A 47 14.56 -16.16 -17.18
N PRO A 48 14.21 -16.37 -18.47
CA PRO A 48 14.27 -15.32 -19.47
C PRO A 48 13.43 -14.10 -19.06
N PRO A 49 13.89 -12.86 -19.33
CA PRO A 49 13.13 -11.66 -19.01
C PRO A 49 11.70 -11.67 -19.60
N GLU A 50 11.51 -12.20 -20.81
CA GLU A 50 10.18 -12.25 -21.43
C GLU A 50 9.21 -13.13 -20.63
N LYS A 51 9.70 -14.23 -20.05
CA LYS A 51 8.89 -15.10 -19.18
C LYS A 51 8.55 -14.44 -17.86
N CYS A 52 9.45 -13.62 -17.32
CA CYS A 52 9.15 -12.83 -16.13
C CYS A 52 8.03 -11.82 -16.42
N ASP A 53 8.09 -11.13 -17.56
CA ASP A 53 7.08 -10.17 -17.99
C ASP A 53 5.72 -10.84 -18.26
N GLU A 54 5.70 -12.02 -18.88
CA GLU A 54 4.49 -12.84 -19.05
C GLU A 54 3.83 -13.16 -17.69
N ILE A 55 4.63 -13.58 -16.69
CA ILE A 55 4.15 -13.88 -15.34
C ILE A 55 3.60 -12.62 -14.67
N ILE A 56 4.32 -11.49 -14.78
CA ILE A 56 3.88 -10.20 -14.22
C ILE A 56 2.56 -9.76 -14.85
N ALA A 57 2.43 -9.85 -16.17
CA ALA A 57 1.21 -9.48 -16.89
C ALA A 57 0.03 -10.36 -16.45
N ARG A 58 0.23 -11.68 -16.39
CA ARG A 58 -0.77 -12.64 -15.93
C ARG A 58 -1.19 -12.38 -14.48
N LEU A 59 -0.24 -12.15 -13.58
CA LEU A 59 -0.52 -11.83 -12.18
C LEU A 59 -1.31 -10.53 -12.06
N LYS A 60 -0.91 -9.49 -12.78
CA LYS A 60 -1.59 -8.19 -12.78
C LYS A 60 -3.03 -8.30 -13.28
N GLU A 61 -3.25 -9.09 -14.33
CA GLU A 61 -4.59 -9.34 -14.87
C GLU A 61 -5.47 -10.11 -13.86
N GLN A 62 -4.97 -11.21 -13.30
CA GLN A 62 -5.74 -12.07 -12.39
C GLN A 62 -6.01 -11.39 -11.05
N LEU A 63 -5.01 -10.74 -10.45
CA LEU A 63 -5.16 -9.99 -9.20
C LEU A 63 -6.01 -8.73 -9.39
N GLY A 64 -6.02 -8.14 -10.58
CA GLY A 64 -6.82 -6.97 -10.92
C GLY A 64 -8.31 -7.26 -11.09
N LYS A 65 -8.75 -8.53 -10.99
CA LYS A 65 -10.17 -8.90 -11.17
C LYS A 65 -11.03 -8.28 -10.06
N PRO A 66 -12.12 -7.58 -10.39
CA PRO A 66 -12.98 -6.93 -9.39
C PRO A 66 -13.49 -7.87 -8.30
N ALA A 67 -13.83 -9.12 -8.66
CA ALA A 67 -14.30 -10.11 -7.69
C ALA A 67 -13.22 -10.51 -6.66
N LEU A 68 -11.96 -10.61 -7.07
CA LEU A 68 -10.85 -10.91 -6.17
C LEU A 68 -10.57 -9.71 -5.27
N LEU A 69 -10.53 -8.51 -5.84
CA LEU A 69 -10.31 -7.27 -5.09
C LEU A 69 -11.43 -6.99 -4.08
N ALA A 70 -12.68 -7.32 -4.40
CA ALA A 70 -13.80 -7.24 -3.47
C ALA A 70 -13.65 -8.25 -2.31
N LYS A 71 -13.19 -9.48 -2.60
CA LYS A 71 -12.87 -10.47 -1.56
C LYS A 71 -11.75 -9.97 -0.63
N VAL A 72 -10.68 -9.41 -1.19
CA VAL A 72 -9.59 -8.80 -0.41
C VAL A 72 -10.10 -7.63 0.43
N SER A 73 -11.00 -6.79 -0.12
CA SER A 73 -11.66 -5.72 0.64
C SER A 73 -12.40 -6.24 1.86
N ALA A 74 -13.22 -7.28 1.67
CA ALA A 74 -14.01 -7.90 2.73
C ALA A 74 -13.12 -8.54 3.80
N ASP A 75 -12.11 -9.33 3.40
CA ASP A 75 -11.22 -10.06 4.31
C ASP A 75 -10.37 -9.11 5.18
N VAL A 76 -9.91 -7.98 4.62
CA VAL A 76 -9.10 -6.99 5.34
C VAL A 76 -9.99 -5.94 6.06
N GLY A 77 -11.28 -5.87 5.73
CA GLY A 77 -12.22 -4.89 6.27
C GLY A 77 -11.96 -3.46 5.77
N LEU A 78 -11.62 -3.30 4.49
CA LEU A 78 -11.18 -2.01 3.92
C LEU A 78 -12.26 -0.93 3.94
N MET A 79 -13.54 -1.30 3.85
CA MET A 79 -14.66 -0.35 3.90
C MET A 79 -14.60 0.55 5.15
N LYS A 80 -14.33 -0.05 6.32
CA LYS A 80 -14.18 0.70 7.59
C LYS A 80 -12.87 1.47 7.66
N LYS A 81 -11.77 0.90 7.14
CA LYS A 81 -10.42 1.50 7.21
C LYS A 81 -10.24 2.67 6.26
N TRP A 82 -10.93 2.67 5.13
CA TRP A 82 -10.84 3.71 4.10
C TRP A 82 -12.07 4.63 4.07
N GLU A 83 -13.06 4.40 4.94
CA GLU A 83 -14.29 5.18 5.03
C GLU A 83 -15.02 5.30 3.68
N LEU A 84 -15.02 4.21 2.91
CA LEU A 84 -15.66 4.14 1.60
C LEU A 84 -17.08 3.56 1.70
N PRO A 85 -17.98 3.91 0.76
CA PRO A 85 -19.41 3.59 0.88
C PRO A 85 -19.75 2.12 0.58
N SER A 86 -18.88 1.39 -0.13
CA SER A 86 -19.12 0.00 -0.50
C SER A 86 -17.80 -0.75 -0.74
N ASP A 87 -17.85 -2.09 -0.67
CA ASP A 87 -16.73 -2.96 -1.03
C ASP A 87 -16.33 -2.84 -2.50
N GLU A 88 -17.27 -2.47 -3.38
CA GLU A 88 -17.00 -2.21 -4.79
C GLU A 88 -16.15 -0.94 -4.98
N ALA A 89 -16.44 0.11 -4.21
CA ALA A 89 -15.62 1.32 -4.18
C ALA A 89 -14.22 1.03 -3.63
N CYS A 90 -14.11 0.19 -2.60
CA CYS A 90 -12.83 -0.29 -2.09
C CYS A 90 -12.08 -1.11 -3.13
N ALA A 91 -12.74 -2.03 -3.84
CA ALA A 91 -12.13 -2.85 -4.89
C ALA A 91 -11.61 -1.98 -6.04
N ALA A 92 -12.36 -0.97 -6.46
CA ALA A 92 -11.93 -0.02 -7.49
C ALA A 92 -10.69 0.78 -7.07
N GLU A 93 -10.68 1.28 -5.83
CA GLU A 93 -9.52 2.01 -5.29
C GLU A 93 -8.31 1.08 -5.11
N LEU A 94 -8.54 -0.15 -4.65
CA LEU A 94 -7.50 -1.16 -4.51
C LEU A 94 -6.89 -1.51 -5.86
N GLY A 95 -7.71 -1.68 -6.90
CA GLY A 95 -7.26 -1.95 -8.27
C GLY A 95 -6.39 -0.83 -8.84
N ARG A 96 -6.68 0.44 -8.50
CA ARG A 96 -5.83 1.59 -8.88
C ARG A 96 -4.48 1.59 -8.17
N ARG A 97 -4.45 1.13 -6.92
CA ARG A 97 -3.23 1.12 -6.09
C ARG A 97 -2.39 -0.13 -6.31
N LEU A 98 -2.99 -1.22 -6.80
CA LEU A 98 -2.34 -2.49 -7.08
C LEU A 98 -1.20 -2.33 -8.09
N PHE A 99 -0.06 -2.92 -7.78
CA PHE A 99 1.01 -3.10 -8.73
C PHE A 99 1.62 -4.50 -8.62
N VAL A 100 2.07 -4.97 -9.77
CA VAL A 100 2.92 -6.16 -9.92
C VAL A 100 4.06 -5.74 -10.83
N LYS A 101 5.30 -5.88 -10.39
CA LYS A 101 6.48 -5.46 -11.15
C LYS A 101 7.70 -6.30 -10.85
N ALA A 102 8.65 -6.33 -11.77
CA ALA A 102 9.97 -6.87 -11.51
C ALA A 102 10.73 -5.99 -10.49
N GLY A 103 11.59 -6.64 -9.72
CA GLY A 103 12.45 -5.99 -8.75
C GLY A 103 13.48 -6.98 -8.21
N GLU A 104 14.06 -6.62 -7.07
CA GLU A 104 15.07 -7.43 -6.39
C GLU A 104 14.61 -7.69 -4.95
N MET A 105 15.10 -8.78 -4.38
CA MET A 105 14.97 -9.10 -2.96
C MET A 105 16.36 -9.28 -2.36
N ASP A 106 16.59 -8.67 -1.21
CA ASP A 106 17.83 -8.88 -0.45
C ASP A 106 17.76 -10.25 0.26
N THR A 107 18.81 -11.06 0.08
CA THR A 107 19.00 -12.33 0.79
C THR A 107 20.39 -12.36 1.44
N PRO A 108 20.65 -13.26 2.41
CA PRO A 108 21.99 -13.44 2.95
C PRO A 108 23.06 -13.77 1.89
N MET A 109 22.64 -14.33 0.75
CA MET A 109 23.51 -14.70 -0.37
C MET A 109 23.68 -13.57 -1.40
N GLY A 110 23.12 -12.39 -1.14
CA GLY A 110 23.10 -11.26 -2.07
C GLY A 110 21.70 -10.99 -2.61
N LYS A 111 21.63 -10.17 -3.66
CA LYS A 111 20.36 -9.78 -4.28
C LYS A 111 19.90 -10.83 -5.28
N VAL A 112 18.63 -11.19 -5.21
CA VAL A 112 17.99 -12.12 -6.16
C VAL A 112 16.85 -11.41 -6.89
N PRO A 113 16.59 -11.74 -8.17
CA PRO A 113 15.43 -11.22 -8.88
C PRO A 113 14.14 -11.67 -8.20
N ALA A 114 13.18 -10.75 -8.13
CA ALA A 114 11.90 -10.99 -7.48
C ALA A 114 10.77 -10.24 -8.22
N ILE A 115 9.55 -10.75 -8.09
CA ILE A 115 8.35 -10.03 -8.47
C ILE A 115 7.79 -9.37 -7.21
N HIS A 116 7.64 -8.06 -7.24
CA HIS A 116 7.02 -7.28 -6.17
C HIS A 116 5.52 -7.20 -6.41
N ILE A 117 4.74 -7.79 -5.50
CA ILE A 117 3.27 -7.72 -5.50
C ILE A 117 2.82 -6.87 -4.33
N GLY A 118 2.07 -5.81 -4.59
CA GLY A 118 1.70 -4.90 -3.52
C GLY A 118 0.77 -3.76 -3.94
N VAL A 119 0.64 -2.79 -3.04
CA VAL A 119 -0.22 -1.62 -3.24
C VAL A 119 0.51 -0.33 -2.91
N THR A 120 0.19 0.72 -3.66
CA THR A 120 0.67 2.08 -3.38
C THR A 120 -0.33 2.79 -2.48
N GLY A 121 -0.14 2.67 -1.17
CA GLY A 121 -0.92 3.39 -0.16
C GLY A 121 -0.30 4.72 0.24
N LYS A 122 -0.84 5.35 1.28
CA LYS A 122 -0.21 6.48 1.98
C LYS A 122 0.74 5.98 3.06
N ARG A 123 1.76 6.76 3.44
CA ARG A 123 2.68 6.38 4.53
C ARG A 123 1.97 6.05 5.85
N LYS A 124 0.91 6.77 6.20
CA LYS A 124 0.10 6.49 7.39
C LYS A 124 -0.72 5.19 7.30
N GLU A 125 -0.94 4.68 6.09
CA GLU A 125 -1.69 3.45 5.80
C GLU A 125 -0.74 2.25 5.62
N ARG A 126 0.51 2.35 6.08
CA ARG A 126 1.53 1.29 5.86
C ARG A 126 1.11 -0.06 6.41
N GLU A 127 0.51 -0.11 7.59
CA GLU A 127 0.03 -1.36 8.20
C GLU A 127 -1.08 -1.99 7.36
N VAL A 128 -2.10 -1.22 7.01
CA VAL A 128 -3.19 -1.66 6.12
C VAL A 128 -2.65 -2.11 4.76
N SER A 129 -1.70 -1.38 4.19
CA SER A 129 -1.05 -1.74 2.92
C SER A 129 -0.27 -3.05 3.03
N GLY A 130 0.34 -3.31 4.19
CA GLY A 130 1.00 -4.59 4.51
C GLY A 130 0.01 -5.75 4.62
N GLU A 131 -1.11 -5.56 5.32
CA GLU A 131 -2.18 -6.56 5.42
C GLU A 131 -2.75 -6.91 4.04
N ILE A 132 -3.01 -5.88 3.21
CA ILE A 132 -3.45 -6.07 1.82
C ILE A 132 -2.42 -6.87 1.03
N ALA A 133 -1.14 -6.50 1.09
CA ALA A 133 -0.08 -7.17 0.32
C ALA A 133 0.08 -8.64 0.75
N MET A 134 0.02 -8.92 2.05
CA MET A 134 0.06 -10.28 2.59
C MET A 134 -1.16 -11.10 2.17
N ARG A 135 -2.37 -10.51 2.21
CA ARG A 135 -3.60 -11.17 1.78
C ARG A 135 -3.58 -11.46 0.27
N LEU A 136 -3.09 -10.54 -0.55
CA LEU A 136 -2.94 -10.75 -2.00
C LEU A 136 -2.03 -11.94 -2.31
N MET A 137 -0.98 -12.16 -1.52
CA MET A 137 -0.11 -13.33 -1.71
C MET A 137 -0.85 -14.66 -1.56
N GLU A 138 -1.91 -14.73 -0.75
CA GLU A 138 -2.73 -15.95 -0.65
C GLU A 138 -3.39 -16.31 -1.98
N ASP A 139 -3.72 -15.32 -2.81
CA ASP A 139 -4.29 -15.55 -4.14
C ASP A 139 -3.20 -15.73 -5.21
N VAL A 140 -1.98 -15.23 -4.98
CA VAL A 140 -0.85 -15.41 -5.91
C VAL A 140 -0.46 -16.88 -6.06
N TRP A 141 -0.36 -17.63 -4.96
CA TRP A 141 0.01 -19.05 -4.98
C TRP A 141 -0.89 -19.90 -5.88
N PRO A 142 -2.23 -19.89 -5.73
CA PRO A 142 -3.11 -20.66 -6.62
C PRO A 142 -3.12 -20.14 -8.06
N ILE A 143 -2.93 -18.83 -8.32
CA ILE A 143 -2.82 -18.30 -9.70
C ILE A 143 -1.61 -18.89 -10.43
N LEU A 144 -0.51 -19.10 -9.72
CA LEU A 144 0.72 -19.70 -10.23
C LEU A 144 0.73 -21.23 -10.17
N GLY A 145 -0.27 -21.85 -9.53
CA GLY A 145 -0.32 -23.30 -9.32
C GLY A 145 0.74 -23.80 -8.34
N LEU A 146 1.16 -22.96 -7.40
CA LEU A 146 2.16 -23.27 -6.38
C LEU A 146 1.50 -23.53 -5.02
N GLU A 147 2.14 -24.35 -4.19
CA GLU A 147 1.73 -24.50 -2.80
C GLU A 147 2.23 -23.31 -1.96
N PRO A 148 1.38 -22.73 -1.09
CA PRO A 148 1.81 -21.67 -0.20
C PRO A 148 2.84 -22.19 0.80
N PRO A 149 3.85 -21.39 1.19
CA PRO A 149 4.79 -21.80 2.22
C PRO A 149 4.04 -22.07 3.54
N PRO A 150 4.47 -23.05 4.35
CA PRO A 150 3.84 -23.34 5.63
C PRO A 150 3.90 -22.09 6.50
N ARG A 151 2.73 -21.57 6.88
CA ARG A 151 2.66 -20.49 7.87
C ARG A 151 3.25 -21.06 9.16
N LYS A 152 4.30 -20.43 9.69
CA LYS A 152 4.68 -20.66 11.10
C LYS A 152 3.45 -20.27 11.92
N GLY A 153 2.72 -21.26 12.43
CA GLY A 153 1.65 -21.05 13.38
C GLY A 153 2.21 -20.35 14.60
N ASN A 154 1.47 -19.35 15.10
CA ASN A 154 1.64 -18.87 16.47
C ASN A 154 1.20 -19.97 17.44
#